data_AF-A0A1F4EY48-F1
#
_entry.id   AF-A0A1F4EY48-F1
#
_cell.length_a   1.000
_cell.length_b   1.000
_cell.length_c   1.000
_cell.angle_alpha   90.00
_cell.angle_beta   90.00
_cell.angle_gamma   90.00
#
_symmetry.space_group_name_H-M   'P 1'
#
loop_
_entity.id
_entity.type
_entity.pdbx_description
1 polymer ?
#
loop_
_entity_poly.entity_id
_entity_poly.type
_entity_poly.pdbx_seq_one_letter_code
_entity_poly.pdbx_strand_id
1 'polypeptide(L)'
;MLGQPAGASPASSLEGIVAAKQEAIQRGISERNGRIFEAEIDKLEGWADDLKLGLEREIKELDRQIKEARRATTTSLTLEEKLEGQKKIKALEAQRNHRRRSLFDAQDQVDRQREDLIGNIEGKLTQKVERRELFAIRWSLV
;
A
#
# COMPACT_ATOMS: atom_id res chain seq x y z
N MET A 1 58.16 11.85 35.15
CA MET A 1 57.11 12.86 34.91
C MET A 1 57.48 13.54 33.60
N LEU A 2 56.71 13.49 32.52
CA LEU A 2 55.29 13.74 32.37
C LEU A 2 54.70 12.79 31.31
N GLY A 3 53.58 12.13 31.64
CA GLY A 3 52.82 11.33 30.69
C GLY A 3 52.17 12.25 29.66
N GLN A 4 52.41 12.00 28.38
CA GLN A 4 51.60 12.56 27.31
C GLN A 4 50.15 12.11 27.52
N PRO A 5 49.15 12.99 27.36
CA PRO A 5 47.77 12.54 27.32
C PRO A 5 47.68 11.58 26.14
N ALA A 6 47.21 10.37 26.39
CA ALA A 6 46.89 9.41 25.34
C ALA A 6 45.73 9.99 24.50
N GLY A 7 46.07 10.90 23.58
CA GLY A 7 45.18 11.34 22.52
C GLY A 7 44.83 10.11 21.70
N ALA A 8 43.53 9.95 21.40
CA ALA A 8 43.01 8.83 20.64
C ALA A 8 43.90 8.55 19.41
N SER A 9 44.36 7.30 19.26
CA SER A 9 45.19 6.89 18.13
C SER A 9 44.47 7.21 16.80
N PRO A 10 45.20 7.59 15.72
CA PRO A 10 44.61 7.87 14.42
C PRO A 10 43.66 6.78 13.91
N ALA A 11 43.95 5.52 14.26
CA ALA A 11 43.08 4.36 13.99
C ALA A 11 41.70 4.46 14.68
N SER A 12 41.66 4.80 15.97
CA SER A 12 40.40 4.98 16.71
C SER A 12 39.58 6.19 16.23
N SER A 13 40.24 7.27 15.80
CA SER A 13 39.56 8.40 15.18
C SER A 13 38.96 8.03 13.81
N LEU A 14 39.67 7.23 13.01
CA LEU A 14 39.16 6.72 11.74
C LEU A 14 37.96 5.79 11.93
N GLU A 15 38.02 4.88 12.89
CA GLU A 15 36.89 3.99 13.24
C GLU A 15 35.65 4.79 13.64
N GLY A 16 35.81 5.85 14.46
CA GLY A 16 34.71 6.73 14.84
C GLY A 16 34.08 7.46 13.64
N ILE A 17 34.90 7.95 12.71
CA ILE A 17 34.42 8.60 11.47
C ILE A 17 33.67 7.61 10.58
N VAL A 18 34.18 6.38 10.45
CA VAL A 18 33.53 5.31 9.67
C VAL A 18 32.18 4.93 10.29
N ALA A 19 32.11 4.77 11.61
CA ALA A 19 30.87 4.47 12.33
C ALA A 19 29.82 5.58 12.14
N ALA A 20 30.22 6.85 12.28
CA ALA A 20 29.33 7.99 12.09
C ALA A 20 28.81 8.08 10.64
N LYS A 21 29.67 7.81 9.64
CA LYS A 21 29.25 7.74 8.22
C LYS A 21 28.26 6.61 7.98
N GLN A 22 28.49 5.44 8.55
CA GLN A 22 27.60 4.28 8.42
C GLN A 22 26.23 4.58 9.03
N GLU A 23 26.18 5.18 10.21
CA GLU A 23 24.92 5.58 10.85
C GLU A 23 24.16 6.61 10.00
N ALA A 24 24.85 7.60 9.46
CA ALA A 24 24.24 8.61 8.59
C ALA A 24 23.64 8.00 7.31
N ILE A 25 24.36 7.05 6.69
CA ILE A 25 23.86 6.32 5.51
C ILE A 25 22.62 5.49 5.88
N GLN A 26 22.68 4.74 6.99
CA GLN A 26 21.57 3.92 7.44
C GLN A 26 20.32 4.76 7.73
N ARG A 27 20.49 5.91 8.39
CA ARG A 27 19.41 6.85 8.68
C ARG A 27 18.78 7.37 7.39
N GLY A 28 19.58 7.79 6.42
CA GLY A 28 19.08 8.26 5.11
C GLY A 28 18.33 7.18 4.33
N ILE A 29 18.78 5.91 4.42
CA ILE A 29 18.06 4.78 3.83
C ILE A 29 16.71 4.58 4.51
N SER A 30 16.66 4.57 5.85
CA SER A 30 15.43 4.40 6.62
C SER A 30 14.42 5.52 6.33
N GLU A 31 14.84 6.78 6.31
CA GLU A 31 13.98 7.92 6.00
C GLU A 31 13.40 7.84 4.59
N ARG A 32 14.23 7.50 3.60
CA ARG A 32 13.77 7.31 2.22
C ARG A 32 12.78 6.15 2.10
N ASN A 33 13.05 5.03 2.76
CA ASN A 33 12.14 3.89 2.77
C ASN A 33 10.80 4.26 3.42
N GLY A 34 10.83 5.03 4.52
CA GLY A 34 9.63 5.54 5.17
C GLY A 34 8.77 6.41 4.24
N ARG A 35 9.38 7.35 3.52
CA ARG A 35 8.64 8.20 2.56
C ARG A 35 8.03 7.41 1.39
N ILE A 36 8.75 6.41 0.88
CA ILE A 36 8.23 5.55 -0.20
C ILE A 36 7.05 4.72 0.32
N PHE A 37 7.13 4.22 1.56
CA PHE A 37 6.04 3.48 2.17
C PHE A 37 4.78 4.31 2.33
N GLU A 38 4.93 5.50 2.92
CA GLU A 38 3.82 6.43 3.14
C GLU A 38 3.13 6.76 1.82
N ALA A 39 3.89 7.06 0.76
CA ALA A 39 3.34 7.32 -0.55
C ALA A 39 2.59 6.13 -1.17
N GLU A 40 3.05 4.89 -0.94
CA GLU A 40 2.36 3.69 -1.45
C GLU A 40 1.10 3.37 -0.63
N ILE A 41 1.10 3.64 0.69
CA ILE A 41 -0.11 3.58 1.52
C ILE A 41 -1.14 4.58 1.02
N ASP A 42 -0.76 5.85 0.89
CA ASP A 42 -1.68 6.92 0.47
C ASP A 42 -2.33 6.59 -0.88
N LYS A 43 -1.53 6.04 -1.80
CA LYS A 43 -2.01 5.59 -3.11
C LYS A 43 -2.96 4.40 -3.01
N LEU A 44 -2.64 3.42 -2.16
CA LEU A 44 -3.50 2.26 -1.94
C LEU A 44 -4.85 2.68 -1.33
N GLU A 45 -4.83 3.60 -0.36
CA GLU A 45 -6.03 4.16 0.26
C GLU A 45 -6.87 4.95 -0.73
N GLY A 46 -6.26 5.86 -1.49
CA GLY A 46 -6.96 6.62 -2.52
C GLY A 46 -7.60 5.71 -3.59
N TRP A 47 -6.86 4.69 -4.04
CA TRP A 47 -7.41 3.72 -4.98
C TRP A 47 -8.57 2.91 -4.39
N ALA A 48 -8.46 2.50 -3.12
CA ALA A 48 -9.53 1.78 -2.42
C ALA A 48 -10.79 2.62 -2.28
N ASP A 49 -10.65 3.91 -1.93
CA ASP A 49 -11.76 4.85 -1.81
C ASP A 49 -12.45 5.10 -3.16
N ASP A 50 -11.68 5.29 -4.23
CA ASP A 50 -12.23 5.47 -5.58
C ASP A 50 -12.99 4.22 -6.05
N LEU A 51 -12.43 3.04 -5.82
CA LEU A 51 -13.05 1.76 -6.19
C LEU A 51 -14.35 1.53 -5.41
N LYS A 52 -14.33 1.78 -4.10
CA LYS A 52 -15.51 1.69 -3.22
C LYS A 52 -16.60 2.65 -3.69
N LEU A 53 -16.25 3.90 -3.93
CA LEU A 53 -17.21 4.93 -4.37
C LEU A 53 -17.82 4.56 -5.73
N GLY A 54 -17.02 4.03 -6.66
CA GLY A 54 -17.50 3.53 -7.95
C GLY A 54 -18.54 2.42 -7.79
N LEU A 55 -18.23 1.39 -7.01
CA LEU A 55 -19.12 0.25 -6.76
C LEU A 55 -20.40 0.66 -6.00
N GLU A 56 -20.30 1.54 -5.01
CA GLU A 56 -21.46 2.07 -4.28
C GLU A 56 -22.40 2.86 -5.21
N ARG A 57 -21.85 3.66 -6.13
CA ARG A 57 -22.64 4.38 -7.14
C ARG A 57 -23.35 3.41 -8.08
N GLU A 58 -22.66 2.38 -8.57
CA GLU A 58 -23.26 1.34 -9.42
C GLU A 58 -24.39 0.59 -8.70
N ILE A 59 -24.19 0.21 -7.44
CA ILE A 59 -25.22 -0.45 -6.63
C ILE A 59 -26.45 0.45 -6.47
N LYS A 60 -26.24 1.72 -6.15
CA LYS A 60 -27.32 2.70 -5.99
C LYS A 60 -28.10 2.92 -7.28
N GLU A 61 -27.41 2.95 -8.41
CA GLU A 61 -28.03 3.05 -9.73
C GLU A 61 -28.84 1.79 -10.08
N LEU A 62 -28.33 0.60 -9.77
CA LEU A 62 -29.09 -0.65 -9.92
C LEU A 62 -30.34 -0.67 -9.04
N ASP A 63 -30.27 -0.19 -7.80
CA ASP A 63 -31.45 -0.07 -6.92
C ASP A 63 -32.50 0.89 -7.50
N ARG A 64 -32.08 2.00 -8.13
CA ARG A 64 -32.98 2.92 -8.85
C ARG A 64 -33.65 2.21 -10.03
N GLN A 65 -32.88 1.50 -10.86
CA GLN A 65 -33.42 0.76 -12.02
C GLN A 65 -34.38 -0.35 -11.60
N ILE A 66 -34.10 -1.07 -10.51
CA ILE A 66 -35.00 -2.08 -9.94
C ILE A 66 -36.33 -1.43 -9.54
N LYS A 67 -36.29 -0.28 -8.87
CA LYS A 67 -37.50 0.45 -8.46
C LYS A 67 -38.33 0.89 -9.66
N GLU A 68 -37.69 1.37 -10.71
CA GLU A 68 -38.34 1.77 -11.96
C GLU A 68 -38.94 0.57 -12.70
N ALA A 69 -38.18 -0.52 -12.84
CA ALA A 69 -38.68 -1.75 -13.44
C ALA A 69 -39.87 -2.33 -12.68
N ARG A 70 -39.85 -2.30 -11.33
CA ARG A 70 -40.98 -2.69 -10.48
C ARG A 70 -42.22 -1.83 -10.77
N ARG A 71 -42.07 -0.51 -10.84
CA ARG A 71 -43.18 0.41 -11.17
C ARG A 71 -43.77 0.10 -12.56
N ALA A 72 -42.93 -0.04 -13.57
CA ALA A 72 -43.36 -0.36 -14.94
C ALA A 72 -44.08 -1.71 -15.04
N THR A 73 -43.58 -2.72 -14.31
CA THR A 73 -44.21 -4.05 -14.24
C THR A 73 -45.59 -3.98 -13.59
N THR A 74 -45.75 -3.20 -12.52
CA THR A 74 -47.05 -3.01 -11.85
C THR A 74 -48.07 -2.33 -12.75
N THR A 75 -47.64 -1.39 -13.60
CA THR A 75 -48.53 -0.67 -14.54
C THR A 75 -48.80 -1.43 -15.84
N SER A 76 -48.18 -2.58 -16.06
CA SER A 76 -48.34 -3.38 -17.29
C SER A 76 -49.73 -4.03 -17.37
N LEU A 77 -50.30 -4.08 -18.58
CA LEU A 77 -51.67 -4.53 -18.79
C LEU A 77 -51.76 -6.02 -19.12
N THR A 78 -50.73 -6.54 -19.81
CA THR A 78 -50.70 -7.94 -20.25
C THR A 78 -49.88 -8.83 -19.33
N LEU A 79 -50.12 -10.14 -19.39
CA LEU A 79 -49.35 -11.12 -18.63
C LEU A 79 -47.92 -11.23 -19.17
N GLU A 80 -47.76 -11.12 -20.49
CA GLU A 80 -46.49 -11.14 -21.19
C GLU A 80 -45.59 -9.98 -20.75
N GLU A 81 -46.11 -8.75 -20.71
CA GLU A 81 -45.37 -7.58 -20.21
C GLU A 81 -44.99 -7.73 -18.74
N LYS A 82 -45.90 -8.27 -17.91
CA LYS A 82 -45.59 -8.55 -16.50
C LYS A 82 -44.47 -9.58 -16.37
N LEU A 83 -44.46 -10.62 -17.19
CA LEU A 83 -43.45 -11.67 -17.17
C LEU A 83 -42.07 -11.11 -17.57
N GLU A 84 -42.01 -10.32 -18.65
CA GLU A 84 -40.77 -9.66 -19.07
C GLU A 84 -40.25 -8.67 -18.02
N GLY A 85 -41.16 -7.91 -17.39
CA GLY A 85 -40.83 -7.03 -16.26
C GLY A 85 -40.20 -7.79 -15.09
N GLN A 86 -40.78 -8.93 -14.69
CA GLN A 86 -40.22 -9.79 -13.64
C GLN A 86 -38.84 -10.36 -14.01
N LYS A 87 -38.64 -10.80 -15.25
CA LYS A 87 -37.31 -11.25 -15.73
C LYS A 87 -36.28 -10.14 -15.64
N LYS A 88 -36.63 -8.91 -16.06
CA LYS A 88 -35.74 -7.75 -15.98
C LYS A 88 -35.38 -7.40 -14.54
N ILE A 89 -36.35 -7.42 -13.62
CA ILE A 89 -36.11 -7.20 -12.18
C ILE A 89 -35.12 -8.24 -11.64
N LYS A 90 -35.35 -9.53 -11.93
CA LYS A 90 -34.46 -10.61 -11.49
C LYS A 90 -33.03 -10.46 -12.04
N ALA A 91 -32.88 -10.04 -13.30
CA ALA A 91 -31.58 -9.79 -13.90
C ALA A 91 -30.84 -8.63 -13.20
N LEU A 92 -31.52 -7.52 -12.93
CA LEU A 92 -30.95 -6.37 -12.21
C LEU A 92 -30.57 -6.72 -10.77
N GLU A 93 -31.39 -7.52 -10.08
CA GLU A 93 -31.09 -8.01 -8.73
C GLU A 93 -29.85 -8.92 -8.71
N ALA A 94 -29.70 -9.78 -9.73
CA ALA A 94 -28.50 -10.60 -9.88
C ALA A 94 -27.24 -9.75 -10.10
N GLN A 95 -27.32 -8.71 -10.94
CA GLN A 95 -26.22 -7.76 -11.15
C GLN A 95 -25.87 -7.01 -9.86
N ARG A 96 -26.87 -6.51 -9.11
CA ARG A 96 -26.63 -5.82 -7.83
C ARG A 96 -25.96 -6.75 -6.81
N ASN A 97 -26.40 -7.99 -6.71
CA ASN A 97 -25.78 -8.96 -5.81
C ASN A 97 -24.34 -9.29 -6.22
N HIS A 98 -24.05 -9.36 -7.52
CA HIS A 98 -22.68 -9.51 -8.00
C HIS A 98 -21.82 -8.29 -7.62
N ARG A 99 -22.30 -7.06 -7.83
CA ARG A 99 -21.58 -5.84 -7.42
C ARG A 99 -21.31 -5.75 -5.93
N ARG A 100 -22.26 -6.17 -5.09
CA ARG A 100 -22.03 -6.27 -3.64
C ARG A 100 -20.91 -7.26 -3.31
N ARG A 101 -20.85 -8.41 -3.97
CA ARG A 101 -19.74 -9.36 -3.78
C ARG A 101 -18.41 -8.76 -4.23
N SER A 102 -18.38 -8.11 -5.40
CA SER A 102 -17.18 -7.43 -5.90
C SER A 102 -16.67 -6.35 -4.93
N LEU A 103 -17.56 -5.68 -4.18
CA LEU A 103 -17.16 -4.72 -3.15
C LEU A 103 -16.39 -5.40 -2.01
N PHE A 104 -16.87 -6.55 -1.53
CA PHE A 104 -16.17 -7.33 -0.51
C PHE A 104 -14.85 -7.90 -1.04
N ASP A 105 -14.86 -8.46 -2.25
CA ASP A 105 -13.65 -9.00 -2.89
C ASP A 105 -12.57 -7.90 -3.06
N ALA A 106 -12.99 -6.69 -3.43
CA ALA A 106 -12.12 -5.52 -3.54
C ALA A 106 -11.55 -5.10 -2.18
N GLN A 107 -12.36 -5.10 -1.12
CA GLN A 107 -11.90 -4.80 0.25
C GLN A 107 -10.85 -5.82 0.69
N ASP A 108 -11.13 -7.11 0.53
CA ASP A 108 -10.18 -8.18 0.85
C ASP A 108 -8.88 -8.04 0.06
N GLN A 109 -8.94 -7.62 -1.21
CA GLN A 109 -7.75 -7.40 -2.03
C GLN A 109 -6.91 -6.23 -1.50
N VAL A 110 -7.54 -5.11 -1.13
CA VAL A 110 -6.86 -3.95 -0.54
C VAL A 110 -6.16 -4.35 0.76
N ASP A 111 -6.84 -5.11 1.62
CA ASP A 111 -6.26 -5.58 2.89
C ASP A 111 -5.05 -6.49 2.66
N ARG A 112 -5.13 -7.42 1.69
CA ARG A 112 -3.98 -8.27 1.31
C ARG A 112 -2.81 -7.42 0.79
N GLN A 113 -3.07 -6.44 -0.06
CA GLN A 113 -2.01 -5.55 -0.57
C GLN A 113 -1.36 -4.73 0.54
N ARG A 114 -2.14 -4.31 1.54
CA ARG A 114 -1.63 -3.59 2.71
C ARG A 114 -0.72 -4.49 3.56
N GLU A 115 -1.11 -5.74 3.77
CA GLU A 115 -0.28 -6.74 4.47
C GLU A 115 1.03 -7.02 3.71
N ASP A 116 0.95 -7.23 2.38
CA ASP A 116 2.13 -7.44 1.54
C ASP A 116 3.10 -6.24 1.60
N LEU A 117 2.57 -5.01 1.64
CA LEU A 117 3.37 -3.80 1.75
C LEU A 117 4.13 -3.76 3.08
N ILE A 118 3.47 -4.11 4.18
CA ILE A 118 4.08 -4.20 5.52
C ILE A 118 5.21 -5.23 5.52
N GLY A 119 4.95 -6.45 5.06
CA GLY A 119 5.96 -7.51 5.02
C GLY A 119 7.18 -7.15 4.16
N ASN A 120 6.96 -6.46 3.04
CA ASN A 120 8.05 -5.98 2.19
C ASN A 120 8.96 -4.97 2.90
N ILE A 121 8.41 -4.14 3.79
CA ILE A 121 9.18 -3.14 4.52
C ILE A 121 9.88 -3.71 5.73
N GLU A 122 9.25 -4.62 6.45
CA GLU A 122 9.91 -5.40 7.49
C GLU A 122 11.13 -6.15 6.90
N GLY A 123 11.00 -6.70 5.69
CA GLY A 123 12.12 -7.28 4.93
C GLY A 123 13.23 -6.27 4.58
N LYS A 124 12.87 -5.05 4.18
CA LYS A 124 13.85 -3.98 3.88
C LYS A 124 14.54 -3.44 5.14
N LEU A 125 13.85 -3.41 6.27
CA LEU A 125 14.40 -3.03 7.58
C LEU A 125 15.42 -4.07 8.10
N THR A 126 15.18 -5.35 7.81
CA THR A 126 16.05 -6.46 8.24
C THR A 126 17.24 -6.73 7.30
N GLN A 127 17.43 -5.91 6.26
CA GLN A 127 18.50 -6.10 5.29
C GLN A 127 19.88 -6.11 5.96
N LYS A 128 20.66 -7.17 5.71
CA LYS A 128 22.02 -7.34 6.27
C LYS A 128 22.96 -6.29 5.67
N VAL A 129 23.58 -5.50 6.54
CA VAL A 129 24.64 -4.56 6.18
C VAL A 129 25.99 -5.27 6.30
N GLU A 130 26.73 -5.37 5.20
CA GLU A 130 28.10 -5.89 5.21
C GLU A 130 29.10 -4.79 4.91
N ARG A 131 30.22 -4.80 5.64
CA ARG A 131 31.36 -3.89 5.44
C ARG A 131 32.59 -4.72 5.10
N ARG A 132 33.23 -4.41 3.97
CA ARG A 132 34.50 -5.02 3.57
C ARG A 132 35.57 -3.94 3.42
N GLU A 133 36.66 -4.07 4.18
CA GLU A 133 37.87 -3.28 3.95
C GLU A 133 38.54 -3.76 2.67
N LEU A 134 38.77 -2.84 1.72
CA LEU A 134 39.38 -3.17 0.42
C LEU A 134 40.89 -2.97 0.46
N PHE A 135 41.37 -1.91 1.10
CA PHE A 135 42.80 -1.63 1.34
C PHE A 135 42.95 -0.51 2.40
N ALA A 136 44.15 -0.42 2.98
CA ALA A 136 44.55 0.67 3.87
C ALA A 136 45.88 1.28 3.38
N ILE A 137 45.99 2.61 3.43
CA ILE A 137 47.21 3.32 3.01
C ILE A 137 47.85 3.96 4.25
N ARG A 138 49.13 3.66 4.47
CA ARG A 138 49.97 4.36 5.44
C ARG A 138 50.75 5.45 4.71
N TRP A 139 50.76 6.66 5.25
CA TRP A 139 51.52 7.78 4.71
C TRP A 139 52.27 8.49 5.84
N SER A 140 53.35 9.19 5.48
CA SER A 140 54.12 10.07 6.36
C SER A 140 54.41 11.36 5.61
N LEU A 141 54.38 12.50 6.30
CA LEU A 141 54.80 13.77 5.73
C LEU A 141 56.33 13.84 5.74
N VAL A 142 56.92 14.27 4.61
CA VAL A 142 58.37 14.53 4.46
C VAL A 142 58.58 16.03 4.43
#